data_AF-A0AAJ1UIE3-F1
#
_entry.id   AF-A0AAJ1UIE3-F1
#
_cell.length_a   1.000
_cell.length_b   1.000
_cell.length_c   1.000
_cell.angle_alpha   90.00
_cell.angle_beta   90.00
_cell.angle_gamma   90.00
#
_symmetry.space_group_name_H-M   'P 1'
#
loop_
_entity.id
_entity.type
_entity.pdbx_description
1 polymer ?
#
loop_
_entity_poly.entity_id
_entity_poly.type
_entity_poly.pdbx_seq_one_letter_code
_entity_poly.pdbx_strand_id
1 'polypeptide(L)'
;MTEKKKNVGKLARGNGKSDVLACDLFAGAGGFSLGAYQAGIKVAAAVEWDKHACATYRSNLIDSKMTKTQLFSDDITALDPREVRKKAGFDKFGCDILL
;
A
#
# COMPACT_ATOMS: atom_id res chain seq x y z
N MET A 1 -34.72 17.75 33.99
CA MET A 1 -34.55 16.54 33.15
C MET A 1 -33.68 16.94 31.96
N THR A 2 -32.37 16.76 32.05
CA THR A 2 -31.40 17.13 31.01
C THR A 2 -30.92 15.86 30.31
N GLU A 3 -31.38 15.64 29.07
CA GLU A 3 -30.85 14.59 28.22
C GLU A 3 -29.49 15.01 27.64
N LYS A 4 -28.42 14.35 28.09
CA LYS A 4 -27.12 14.40 27.43
C LYS A 4 -27.21 13.65 26.09
N LYS A 5 -27.26 14.38 24.97
CA LYS A 5 -26.97 13.80 23.65
C LYS A 5 -25.53 13.31 23.66
N LYS A 6 -25.35 11.98 23.57
CA LYS A 6 -24.06 11.34 23.33
C LYS A 6 -23.54 11.86 21.98
N ASN A 7 -22.55 12.74 22.04
CA ASN A 7 -21.77 13.10 20.88
C ASN A 7 -20.89 11.88 20.57
N VAL A 8 -21.36 11.00 19.69
CA VAL A 8 -20.49 9.98 19.10
C VAL A 8 -19.48 10.78 18.30
N GLY A 9 -18.29 10.94 18.90
CA GLY A 9 -17.19 11.68 18.32
C GLY A 9 -17.00 11.20 16.90
N LYS A 10 -17.26 12.09 15.93
CA LYS A 10 -16.80 11.94 14.58
C LYS A 10 -15.29 11.82 14.71
N LEU A 11 -14.75 10.59 14.68
CA LEU A 11 -13.33 10.34 14.54
C LEU A 11 -12.92 11.15 13.31
N ALA A 12 -12.22 12.25 13.55
CA ALA A 12 -11.66 13.07 12.52
C ALA A 12 -10.76 12.11 11.72
N ARG A 13 -11.20 11.73 10.51
CA ARG A 13 -10.34 11.05 9.56
C ARG A 13 -9.15 11.97 9.37
N GLY A 14 -8.00 11.57 9.89
CA GLY A 14 -6.81 12.39 9.90
C GLY A 14 -6.55 12.88 8.50
N ASN A 15 -6.56 14.21 8.32
CA ASN A 15 -6.29 14.85 7.04
C ASN A 15 -4.77 14.93 6.77
N GLY A 16 -4.00 13.98 7.31
CA GLY A 16 -2.57 13.84 7.08
C GLY A 16 -2.34 12.63 6.20
N LYS A 17 -1.81 12.83 4.99
CA LYS A 17 -1.09 11.76 4.31
C LYS A 17 -0.06 11.24 5.30
N SER A 18 -0.12 9.96 5.68
CA SER A 18 0.96 9.42 6.49
C SER A 18 2.21 9.39 5.61
N ASP A 19 3.35 9.80 6.17
CA ASP A 19 4.65 9.68 5.51
C ASP A 19 5.19 8.24 5.55
N VAL A 20 4.36 7.29 6.03
CA VAL A 20 4.71 5.88 6.15
C VAL A 20 4.72 5.24 4.76
N LEU A 21 5.89 4.75 4.36
CA LEU A 21 6.08 3.97 3.14
C LEU A 21 6.16 2.48 3.44
N ALA A 22 5.39 1.71 2.67
CA ALA A 22 5.36 0.26 2.78
C ALA A 22 5.83 -0.45 1.50
N CYS A 23 6.32 -1.66 1.67
CA CYS A 23 6.56 -2.64 0.62
C CYS A 23 5.68 -3.87 0.89
N ASP A 24 4.89 -4.29 -0.10
CA ASP A 24 3.98 -5.44 -0.02
C ASP A 24 4.61 -6.64 -0.74
N LEU A 25 5.11 -7.62 0.01
CA LEU A 25 5.73 -8.82 -0.55
C LEU A 25 4.68 -9.94 -0.64
N PHE A 26 4.73 -10.72 -1.72
CA PHE A 26 3.70 -11.75 -1.99
C PHE A 26 2.30 -11.11 -2.04
N ALA A 27 2.21 -9.96 -2.71
CA ALA A 27 1.08 -9.04 -2.63
C ALA A 27 -0.25 -9.65 -3.09
N GLY A 28 -0.21 -10.75 -3.84
CA GLY A 28 -1.37 -11.41 -4.41
C GLY A 28 -2.20 -10.42 -5.22
N ALA A 29 -3.53 -10.47 -5.02
CA ALA A 29 -4.46 -9.53 -5.66
C ALA A 29 -4.48 -8.13 -5.02
N GLY A 30 -3.67 -7.87 -3.98
CA GLY A 30 -3.51 -6.55 -3.35
C GLY A 30 -4.36 -6.33 -2.09
N GLY A 31 -4.68 -7.38 -1.32
CA GLY A 31 -5.49 -7.26 -0.11
C GLY A 31 -4.85 -6.36 0.97
N PHE A 32 -3.56 -6.59 1.28
CA PHE A 32 -2.82 -5.76 2.22
C PHE A 32 -2.60 -4.35 1.66
N SER A 33 -2.26 -4.21 0.39
CA SER A 33 -2.19 -2.91 -0.26
C SER A 33 -3.47 -2.09 -0.19
N LEU A 34 -4.64 -2.72 -0.35
CA LEU A 34 -5.93 -2.06 -0.16
C LEU A 34 -6.14 -1.63 1.30
N GLY A 35 -5.82 -2.50 2.27
CA GLY A 35 -5.90 -2.18 3.69
C GLY A 35 -4.97 -1.04 4.09
N ALA A 36 -3.73 -1.05 3.59
CA ALA A 36 -2.75 0.02 3.79
C ALA A 36 -3.26 1.36 3.23
N TYR A 37 -3.80 1.35 2.01
CA TYR A 37 -4.44 2.54 1.42
C TYR A 37 -5.58 3.07 2.30
N GLN A 38 -6.47 2.18 2.80
CA GLN A 38 -7.57 2.56 3.68
C GLN A 38 -7.08 3.11 5.03
N ALA A 39 -5.94 2.63 5.52
CA ALA A 39 -5.26 3.13 6.72
C ALA A 39 -4.47 4.43 6.48
N GLY A 40 -4.41 4.92 5.24
CA GLY A 40 -3.66 6.13 4.87
C GLY A 40 -2.15 5.92 4.69
N ILE A 41 -1.70 4.67 4.61
CA ILE A 41 -0.30 4.26 4.38
C ILE A 41 -0.05 4.15 2.87
N LYS A 42 1.14 4.56 2.42
CA LYS A 42 1.52 4.51 1.01
C LYS A 42 2.33 3.25 0.73
N VAL A 43 1.76 2.30 -0.03
CA VAL A 43 2.54 1.19 -0.60
C VAL A 43 3.31 1.67 -1.83
N ALA A 44 4.64 1.71 -1.74
CA ALA A 44 5.50 2.18 -2.82
C ALA A 44 5.91 1.07 -3.78
N ALA A 45 6.08 -0.16 -3.28
CA ALA A 45 6.37 -1.35 -4.06
C ALA A 45 5.46 -2.51 -3.65
N ALA A 46 5.07 -3.32 -4.63
CA ALA A 46 4.43 -4.61 -4.42
C ALA A 46 5.14 -5.67 -5.28
N VAL A 47 5.40 -6.85 -4.74
CA VAL A 47 6.03 -7.97 -5.46
C VAL A 47 5.06 -9.13 -5.50
N GLU A 48 4.77 -9.64 -6.69
CA GLU A 48 3.89 -10.77 -6.90
C GLU A 48 4.28 -11.52 -8.17
N TRP A 49 4.32 -12.84 -8.15
CA TRP A 49 4.76 -13.64 -9.30
C TRP A 49 3.59 -14.19 -10.13
N ASP A 50 2.41 -14.37 -9.53
CA ASP A 50 1.27 -14.96 -10.21
C ASP A 50 0.64 -13.92 -11.14
N LYS A 51 0.63 -14.24 -12.43
CA LYS A 51 0.15 -13.34 -13.48
C LYS A 51 -1.30 -12.93 -13.30
N HIS A 52 -2.15 -13.80 -12.73
CA HIS A 52 -3.57 -13.51 -12.54
C HIS A 52 -3.75 -12.57 -11.34
N ALA A 53 -3.07 -12.84 -10.24
CA ALA A 53 -3.01 -11.97 -9.07
C ALA A 53 -2.49 -10.58 -9.43
N CYS A 54 -1.39 -10.50 -10.20
CA CYS A 54 -0.85 -9.25 -10.73
C CYS A 54 -1.85 -8.48 -11.61
N ALA A 55 -2.58 -9.16 -12.49
CA ALA A 55 -3.59 -8.53 -13.32
C ALA A 55 -4.73 -7.94 -12.47
N THR A 56 -5.19 -8.69 -11.45
CA THR A 56 -6.19 -8.21 -10.49
C THR A 56 -5.68 -7.03 -9.68
N TYR A 57 -4.46 -7.09 -9.14
CA TYR A 57 -3.81 -6.00 -8.41
C TYR A 57 -3.78 -4.72 -9.27
N ARG A 58 -3.27 -4.83 -10.51
CA ARG A 58 -3.13 -3.70 -11.43
C ARG A 58 -4.49 -3.08 -11.76
N SER A 59 -5.48 -3.88 -12.15
CA SER A 59 -6.81 -3.39 -12.51
C SER A 59 -7.50 -2.70 -11.33
N ASN A 60 -7.44 -3.30 -10.14
CA ASN A 60 -8.17 -2.81 -8.98
C ASN A 60 -7.51 -1.61 -8.29
N LEU A 61 -6.18 -1.55 -8.25
CA LEU A 61 -5.45 -0.58 -7.43
C LEU A 61 -4.67 0.46 -8.24
N ILE A 62 -4.06 0.06 -9.36
CA ILE A 62 -3.20 0.95 -10.17
C ILE A 62 -4.02 1.68 -11.23
N ASP A 63 -4.76 0.94 -12.05
CA ASP A 63 -5.53 1.50 -13.18
C ASP A 63 -6.72 2.33 -12.68
N SER A 64 -7.29 1.95 -11.53
CA SER A 64 -8.29 2.72 -10.79
C SER A 64 -7.74 4.01 -10.15
N LYS A 65 -6.41 4.20 -10.18
CA LYS A 65 -5.67 5.32 -9.60
C LYS A 65 -5.75 5.42 -8.06
N MET A 66 -6.14 4.33 -7.38
CA MET A 66 -6.09 4.28 -5.91
C MET A 66 -4.66 4.39 -5.39
N THR A 67 -3.70 3.77 -6.07
CA THR A 67 -2.28 3.85 -5.73
C THR A 67 -1.40 4.11 -6.95
N LYS A 68 -0.17 4.54 -6.70
CA LYS A 68 0.92 4.62 -7.68
C LYS A 68 2.01 3.59 -7.39
N THR A 69 1.66 2.51 -6.70
CA THR A 69 2.59 1.42 -6.36
C THR A 69 3.27 0.89 -7.62
N GLN A 70 4.57 0.64 -7.52
CA GLN A 70 5.27 -0.15 -8.52
C GLN A 70 5.05 -1.64 -8.25
N LEU A 71 4.31 -2.29 -9.13
CA LEU A 71 4.11 -3.72 -9.10
C LEU A 71 5.24 -4.42 -9.88
N PHE A 72 6.02 -5.23 -9.17
CA PHE A 72 7.03 -6.13 -9.72
C PHE A 72 6.40 -7.49 -9.92
N SER A 73 6.07 -7.80 -11.18
CA SER A 73 5.43 -9.05 -11.58
C SER A 73 6.47 -10.14 -11.83
N ASP A 74 7.15 -10.60 -10.78
CA ASP A 74 8.27 -11.55 -10.87
C ASP A 74 8.46 -12.36 -9.57
N ASP A 75 9.27 -13.41 -9.65
CA ASP A 75 9.73 -14.16 -8.47
C ASP A 75 10.62 -13.26 -7.60
N ILE A 76 10.31 -13.17 -6.32
CA ILE A 76 11.07 -12.36 -5.36
C ILE A 76 12.55 -12.76 -5.29
N THR A 77 12.89 -14.02 -5.55
CA THR A 77 14.26 -14.53 -5.53
C THR A 77 15.07 -14.10 -6.76
N ALA A 78 14.40 -13.70 -7.85
CA ALA A 78 15.02 -13.19 -9.07
C ALA A 78 15.24 -11.67 -9.04
N LEU A 79 14.57 -10.96 -8.12
CA LEU A 79 14.69 -9.51 -8.00
C LEU A 79 15.97 -9.12 -7.23
N ASP A 80 16.69 -8.11 -7.74
CA ASP A 80 17.74 -7.44 -6.96
C ASP A 80 17.09 -6.45 -5.98
N PRO A 81 17.25 -6.63 -4.65
CA PRO A 81 16.67 -5.73 -3.66
C PRO A 81 17.11 -4.27 -3.83
N ARG A 82 18.31 -4.03 -4.36
CA ARG A 82 18.83 -2.67 -4.62
C ARG A 82 18.04 -1.98 -5.72
N GLU A 83 17.66 -2.71 -6.77
CA GLU A 83 16.83 -2.17 -7.84
C GLU A 83 15.40 -1.92 -7.38
N VAL A 84 14.83 -2.80 -6.56
CA VAL A 84 13.51 -2.58 -5.93
C VAL A 84 13.55 -1.31 -5.08
N ARG A 85 14.56 -1.16 -4.20
CA ARG A 85 14.72 0.03 -3.34
C ARG A 85 14.82 1.33 -4.14
N LYS A 86 15.66 1.33 -5.18
CA LYS A 86 15.85 2.49 -6.06
C LYS A 86 14.57 2.87 -6.78
N LYS A 87 13.91 1.90 -7.45
CA LYS A 87 12.71 2.16 -8.24
C LYS A 87 11.54 2.58 -7.36
N ALA A 88 11.36 1.96 -6.19
CA ALA A 88 10.32 2.30 -5.22
C ALA A 88 10.55 3.64 -4.48
N GLY A 89 11.76 4.18 -4.56
CA GLY A 89 12.16 5.42 -3.87
C GLY A 89 12.57 5.21 -2.40
N PHE A 90 12.73 3.96 -1.96
CA PHE A 90 13.15 3.63 -0.59
C PHE A 90 14.57 4.12 -0.26
N ASP A 91 15.42 4.35 -1.25
CA ASP A 91 16.74 4.96 -1.02
C ASP A 91 16.66 6.40 -0.49
N LYS A 92 15.58 7.12 -0.82
CA LYS A 92 15.36 8.51 -0.38
C LYS A 92 14.46 8.61 0.84
N PHE A 93 13.43 7.77 0.91
CA PHE A 93 12.35 7.92 1.89
C PHE A 93 12.33 6.82 2.96
N GLY A 94 13.13 5.76 2.80
CA GLY A 94 13.08 4.59 3.68
C GLY A 94 11.88 3.67 3.39
N CYS A 95 11.86 2.52 4.05
CA CYS A 95 10.74 1.58 4.07
C CYS A 95 10.41 1.31 5.54
N ASP A 96 9.23 1.74 5.97
CA ASP A 96 8.81 1.69 7.37
C ASP A 96 8.10 0.38 7.71
N ILE A 97 7.37 -0.18 6.73
CA ILE A 97 6.56 -1.38 6.90
C ILE A 97 6.86 -2.36 5.76
N LEU A 98 7.09 -3.61 6.13
CA LEU A 98 7.07 -4.75 5.23
C LEU A 98 5.78 -5.52 5.48
N LEU A 99 4.95 -5.64 4.46
CA LEU A 99 3.69 -6.39 4.48
C LEU A 99 3.90 -7.77 3.85
#